data_AF-A0A7G8BV44-F1
#
_entry.id   AF-A0A7G8BV44-F1
#
_cell.length_a   1.000
_cell.length_b   1.000
_cell.length_c   1.000
_cell.angle_alpha   90.00
_cell.angle_beta   90.00
_cell.angle_gamma   90.00
#
_symmetry.space_group_name_H-M   'P 1'
#
loop_
_entity.id
_entity.type
_entity.pdbx_description
1 polymer ?
#
loop_
_entity_poly.entity_id
_entity_poly.type
_entity_poly.pdbx_seq_one_letter_code
_entity_poly.pdbx_strand_id
1 'polypeptide(L)'
;MAAEFQFDKNLAFSAENADEVLRSVPALPGVFALYGKQEGSEPYLTRAADIRRRMKRLLAPPESQSKRLNLRDRVARIEYTVTGSEFESTLTLYHASATIFGYAEARRRLRLHTPAFLRIAMENEFPRVYVTNRLSKRGLSETYGPFPSRASAERYCDAVLDLFKLRRCHEDLQPYPEHPGCVYGEMKKCLEPCKQACTTEQYAAEAEAVKAFFDTHGGSMLSRIAEQREKASEEMEFEHAAELHEQHQKVKNAASLADEIVQPVPKLRAIVAQRAASMEEHEDEAALFLLAAGCVVGPERLSTLGVRAVKEQTSVGSSLFAQPLMLAAVLLDETTSTEPTNSPEDRARAALADLEEHVSANHDLALLSDHLSLFRRWYYRPEKQRVGESFLPNPDGDWPIRRILNGAARQVLGNPKQVPDVQRETAKKMRVLHKGRPDVEREVPVVDRND
;
A
#
# COMPACT_ATOMS: atom_id res chain seq x y z
N MET A 1 -19.87 -0.16 -16.20
CA MET A 1 -20.56 -1.30 -15.55
C MET A 1 -20.00 -1.38 -14.15
N ALA A 2 -20.84 -1.30 -13.13
CA ALA A 2 -20.36 -1.48 -11.76
C ALA A 2 -19.96 -2.95 -11.59
N ALA A 3 -18.83 -3.22 -10.93
CA ALA A 3 -18.50 -4.58 -10.52
C ALA A 3 -19.67 -5.09 -9.66
N GLU A 4 -20.28 -6.20 -10.06
CA GLU A 4 -21.40 -6.80 -9.32
C GLU A 4 -20.86 -7.31 -7.97
N PHE A 5 -21.16 -6.57 -6.92
CA PHE A 5 -20.90 -7.02 -5.55
C PHE A 5 -22.08 -7.85 -5.06
N GLN A 6 -21.80 -9.06 -4.58
CA GLN A 6 -22.77 -9.92 -3.91
C GLN A 6 -22.28 -10.25 -2.50
N PHE A 7 -23.20 -10.24 -1.54
CA PHE A 7 -22.92 -10.71 -0.19
C PHE A 7 -22.81 -12.24 -0.14
N ASP A 8 -21.89 -12.74 0.69
CA ASP A 8 -21.60 -14.18 0.79
C ASP A 8 -22.75 -14.96 1.44
N LYS A 9 -23.46 -14.32 2.37
CA LYS A 9 -24.54 -14.94 3.15
C LYS A 9 -25.83 -14.15 2.99
N ASN A 10 -26.91 -14.88 2.81
CA ASN A 10 -28.28 -14.36 2.73
C ASN A 10 -29.18 -15.16 3.68
N LEU A 11 -29.82 -14.49 4.61
CA LEU A 11 -30.66 -15.08 5.65
C LEU A 11 -32.04 -14.43 5.64
N ALA A 12 -33.09 -15.26 5.63
CA ALA A 12 -34.44 -14.79 5.93
C ALA A 12 -34.56 -14.46 7.42
N PHE A 13 -35.26 -13.38 7.75
CA PHE A 13 -35.42 -12.89 9.12
C PHE A 13 -36.88 -12.58 9.44
N SER A 14 -37.34 -13.04 10.60
CA SER A 14 -38.60 -12.65 11.22
C SER A 14 -38.38 -12.36 12.70
N ALA A 15 -39.29 -11.60 13.32
CA ALA A 15 -39.22 -11.33 14.75
C ALA A 15 -39.34 -12.60 15.61
N GLU A 16 -39.91 -13.68 15.08
CA GLU A 16 -40.10 -14.95 15.79
C GLU A 16 -38.83 -15.81 15.79
N ASN A 17 -38.09 -15.83 14.68
CA ASN A 17 -36.85 -16.62 14.56
C ASN A 17 -35.57 -15.82 14.90
N ALA A 18 -35.73 -14.60 15.39
CA ALA A 18 -34.63 -13.65 15.55
C ALA A 18 -33.46 -14.20 16.36
N ASP A 19 -33.71 -14.90 17.47
CA ASP A 19 -32.64 -15.39 18.34
C ASP A 19 -31.82 -16.52 17.68
N GLU A 20 -32.44 -17.35 16.86
CA GLU A 20 -31.78 -18.40 16.10
C GLU A 20 -30.90 -17.80 15.00
N VAL A 21 -31.47 -16.90 14.18
CA VAL A 21 -30.76 -16.20 13.10
C VAL A 21 -29.59 -15.39 13.66
N LEU A 22 -29.77 -14.69 14.78
CA LEU A 22 -28.71 -13.89 15.39
C LEU A 22 -27.63 -14.74 16.09
N ARG A 23 -27.89 -16.02 16.39
CA ARG A 23 -26.87 -16.97 16.86
C ARG A 23 -26.04 -17.52 15.71
N SER A 24 -26.62 -17.72 14.52
CA SER A 24 -25.90 -18.24 13.35
C SER A 24 -24.95 -17.21 12.73
N VAL A 25 -25.25 -15.91 12.81
CA VAL A 25 -24.35 -14.83 12.37
C VAL A 25 -23.05 -14.87 13.20
N PRO A 26 -21.84 -14.83 12.63
CA PRO A 26 -20.58 -14.87 13.38
C PRO A 26 -20.27 -13.56 14.14
N ALA A 27 -19.52 -13.66 15.23
CA ALA A 27 -19.03 -12.52 16.01
C ALA A 27 -17.70 -11.97 15.44
N LEU A 28 -17.72 -11.60 14.16
CA LEU A 28 -16.54 -11.17 13.41
C LEU A 28 -16.77 -9.79 12.76
N PRO A 29 -15.70 -9.09 12.33
CA PRO A 29 -15.84 -7.89 11.53
C PRO A 29 -16.48 -8.21 10.18
N GLY A 30 -17.24 -7.26 9.63
CA GLY A 30 -17.91 -7.47 8.36
C GLY A 30 -18.82 -6.33 7.95
N VAL A 31 -19.42 -6.50 6.77
CA VAL A 31 -20.40 -5.60 6.17
C VAL A 31 -21.74 -6.32 6.08
N PHE A 32 -22.82 -5.64 6.42
CA PHE A 32 -24.15 -6.22 6.31
C PHE A 32 -25.19 -5.21 5.82
N ALA A 33 -26.21 -5.74 5.15
CA ALA A 33 -27.39 -5.05 4.68
C ALA A 33 -28.66 -5.66 5.30
N LEU A 34 -29.53 -4.81 5.84
CA LEU A 34 -30.84 -5.21 6.35
C LEU A 34 -31.92 -4.71 5.40
N TYR A 35 -32.64 -5.63 4.76
CA TYR A 35 -33.69 -5.32 3.78
C TYR A 35 -35.07 -5.39 4.42
N GLY A 36 -35.93 -4.46 4.04
CA GLY A 36 -37.33 -4.43 4.47
C GLY A 36 -38.20 -5.45 3.76
N LYS A 37 -39.47 -5.57 4.20
CA LYS A 37 -40.48 -6.42 3.55
C LYS A 37 -40.92 -5.91 2.17
N GLN A 38 -40.89 -4.59 1.98
CA GLN A 38 -41.30 -3.95 0.73
C GLN A 38 -40.16 -3.99 -0.29
N GLU A 39 -40.44 -4.57 -1.45
CA GLU A 39 -39.52 -4.57 -2.59
C GLU A 39 -39.20 -3.12 -3.01
N GLY A 40 -37.92 -2.85 -3.31
CA GLY A 40 -37.43 -1.50 -3.64
C GLY A 40 -37.12 -0.58 -2.44
N SER A 41 -37.34 -1.02 -1.20
CA SER A 41 -36.92 -0.24 -0.02
C SER A 41 -35.40 -0.20 0.13
N GLU A 42 -34.84 0.98 0.39
CA GLU A 42 -33.41 1.13 0.64
C GLU A 42 -32.97 0.31 1.88
N PRO A 43 -31.96 -0.56 1.75
CA PRO A 43 -31.48 -1.34 2.89
C PRO A 43 -30.69 -0.46 3.87
N TYR A 44 -30.72 -0.85 5.14
CA TYR A 44 -29.75 -0.35 6.11
C TYR A 44 -28.42 -1.07 5.89
N LEU A 45 -27.46 -0.37 5.26
CA LEU A 45 -26.12 -0.88 4.95
C LEU A 45 -25.07 -0.27 5.88
N THR A 46 -24.27 -1.10 6.55
CA THR A 46 -23.15 -0.63 7.38
C THR A 46 -22.07 -1.70 7.53
N ARG A 47 -20.87 -1.28 7.92
CA ARG A 47 -19.84 -2.16 8.49
C ARG A 47 -19.90 -2.20 10.02
N ALA A 48 -19.36 -3.25 10.62
CA ALA A 48 -19.16 -3.37 12.07
C ALA A 48 -17.91 -4.21 12.38
N ALA A 49 -17.27 -3.95 13.52
CA ALA A 49 -16.19 -4.79 14.04
C ALA A 49 -16.69 -6.13 14.62
N ASP A 50 -17.98 -6.18 14.98
CA ASP A 50 -18.69 -7.39 15.39
C ASP A 50 -20.11 -7.29 14.82
N ILE A 51 -20.34 -8.00 13.71
CA ILE A 51 -21.62 -7.97 12.99
C ILE A 51 -22.74 -8.58 13.84
N ARG A 52 -22.48 -9.67 14.57
CA ARG A 52 -23.46 -10.30 15.48
C ARG A 52 -23.94 -9.32 16.54
N ARG A 53 -23.01 -8.68 17.26
CA ARG A 53 -23.35 -7.69 18.30
C ARG A 53 -24.10 -6.49 17.72
N ARG A 54 -23.69 -6.00 16.55
CA ARG A 54 -24.34 -4.86 15.90
C ARG A 54 -25.75 -5.18 15.43
N MET A 55 -25.96 -6.36 14.84
CA MET A 55 -27.28 -6.85 14.43
C MET A 55 -28.18 -7.10 15.63
N LYS A 56 -27.69 -7.77 16.68
CA LYS A 56 -28.42 -7.95 17.94
C LYS A 56 -28.92 -6.62 18.50
N ARG A 57 -28.08 -5.58 18.52
CA ARG A 57 -28.47 -4.24 18.96
C ARG A 57 -29.62 -3.63 18.14
N LEU A 58 -29.69 -3.93 16.83
CA LEU A 58 -30.71 -3.39 15.93
C LEU A 58 -31.99 -4.22 15.89
N LEU A 59 -31.89 -5.52 16.14
CA LEU A 59 -32.95 -6.50 15.89
C LEU A 59 -33.46 -7.20 17.16
N ALA A 60 -32.87 -6.93 18.32
CA ALA A 60 -33.42 -7.36 19.62
C ALA A 60 -34.77 -6.68 19.91
N PRO A 61 -35.59 -7.24 20.81
CA PRO A 61 -36.81 -6.58 21.26
C PRO A 61 -36.52 -5.16 21.75
N PRO A 62 -37.36 -4.17 21.40
CA PRO A 62 -37.13 -2.79 21.79
C PRO A 62 -37.23 -2.65 23.32
N GLU A 63 -36.23 -2.00 23.93
CA GLU A 63 -36.31 -1.58 25.33
C GLU A 63 -37.36 -0.46 25.48
N SER A 64 -38.24 -0.56 26.47
CA SER A 64 -39.25 0.46 26.76
C SER A 64 -38.59 1.83 26.95
N GLN A 65 -39.07 2.86 26.24
CA GLN A 65 -38.56 4.25 26.28
C GLN A 65 -37.22 4.53 25.57
N SER A 66 -36.64 3.57 24.86
CA SER A 66 -35.40 3.79 24.11
C SER A 66 -35.65 4.57 22.82
N LYS A 67 -34.92 5.69 22.61
CA LYS A 67 -34.88 6.43 21.33
C LYS A 67 -33.92 5.81 20.30
N ARG A 68 -33.34 4.64 20.60
CA ARG A 68 -32.37 3.98 19.72
C ARG A 68 -33.07 3.40 18.49
N LEU A 69 -32.39 3.45 17.35
CA LEU A 69 -32.88 2.82 16.12
C LEU A 69 -33.07 1.31 16.34
N ASN A 70 -34.30 0.84 16.16
CA ASN A 70 -34.68 -0.56 16.17
C ASN A 70 -35.34 -0.90 14.83
N LEU A 71 -34.91 -2.00 14.22
CA LEU A 71 -35.35 -2.44 12.88
C LEU A 71 -36.03 -3.83 12.92
N ARG A 72 -36.24 -4.41 14.10
CA ARG A 72 -36.74 -5.78 14.29
C ARG A 72 -37.99 -6.06 13.46
N ASP A 73 -39.00 -5.21 13.56
CA ASP A 73 -40.30 -5.49 12.90
C ASP A 73 -40.35 -5.08 11.42
N ARG A 74 -39.28 -4.42 10.93
CA ARG A 74 -39.18 -3.91 9.56
C ARG A 74 -38.39 -4.81 8.63
N VAL A 75 -37.40 -5.53 9.18
CA VAL A 75 -36.48 -6.36 8.40
C VAL A 75 -37.12 -7.68 8.03
N ALA A 76 -36.88 -8.13 6.81
CA ALA A 76 -37.31 -9.42 6.28
C ALA A 76 -36.12 -10.28 5.83
N ARG A 77 -35.00 -9.66 5.49
CA ARG A 77 -33.82 -10.32 4.95
C ARG A 77 -32.55 -9.64 5.43
N ILE A 78 -31.56 -10.45 5.78
CA ILE A 78 -30.22 -10.04 6.23
C ILE A 78 -29.22 -10.60 5.24
N GLU A 79 -28.36 -9.73 4.71
CA GLU A 79 -27.21 -10.14 3.91
C GLU A 79 -25.93 -9.65 4.56
N TYR A 80 -24.88 -10.47 4.55
CA TYR A 80 -23.59 -10.08 5.11
C TYR A 80 -22.40 -10.80 4.47
N THR A 81 -21.24 -10.15 4.57
CA THR A 81 -19.91 -10.65 4.20
C THR A 81 -18.97 -10.39 5.38
N VAL A 82 -18.22 -11.41 5.78
CA VAL A 82 -17.20 -11.31 6.84
C VAL A 82 -15.92 -10.76 6.25
N THR A 83 -15.21 -9.94 7.02
CA THR A 83 -13.95 -9.32 6.57
C THR A 83 -12.89 -9.44 7.65
N GLY A 84 -11.63 -9.65 7.27
CA GLY A 84 -10.49 -9.83 8.18
C GLY A 84 -9.84 -8.53 8.65
N SER A 85 -10.12 -7.40 7.99
CA SER A 85 -9.51 -6.11 8.32
C SER A 85 -10.45 -4.91 8.16
N GLU A 86 -10.06 -3.76 8.71
CA GLU A 86 -10.79 -2.50 8.51
C GLU A 86 -10.75 -2.03 7.04
N PHE A 87 -9.63 -2.28 6.34
CA PHE A 87 -9.49 -1.89 4.93
C PHE A 87 -10.42 -2.72 4.05
N GLU A 88 -10.44 -4.05 4.24
CA GLU A 88 -11.38 -4.97 3.58
C GLU A 88 -12.82 -4.56 3.89
N SER A 89 -13.19 -4.38 5.17
CA SER A 89 -14.51 -3.88 5.56
C SER A 89 -14.92 -2.58 4.84
N THR A 90 -13.97 -1.67 4.64
CA THR A 90 -14.26 -0.37 4.00
C THR A 90 -14.39 -0.52 2.49
N LEU A 91 -13.56 -1.36 1.86
CA LEU A 91 -13.62 -1.67 0.44
C LEU A 91 -14.89 -2.45 0.09
N THR A 92 -15.22 -3.50 0.85
CA THR A 92 -16.47 -4.26 0.74
C THR A 92 -17.69 -3.34 0.92
N LEU A 93 -17.66 -2.43 1.90
CA LEU A 93 -18.74 -1.45 2.09
C LEU A 93 -18.87 -0.50 0.91
N TYR A 94 -17.75 -0.07 0.32
CA TYR A 94 -17.75 0.76 -0.89
C TYR A 94 -18.39 0.02 -2.06
N HIS A 95 -17.97 -1.21 -2.35
CA HIS A 95 -18.53 -2.02 -3.43
C HIS A 95 -20.02 -2.31 -3.22
N ALA A 96 -20.42 -2.72 -2.02
CA ALA A 96 -21.84 -2.90 -1.67
C ALA A 96 -22.64 -1.61 -1.86
N SER A 97 -22.11 -0.47 -1.42
CA SER A 97 -22.77 0.82 -1.58
C SER A 97 -22.88 1.23 -3.05
N ALA A 98 -21.86 0.96 -3.86
CA ALA A 98 -21.84 1.28 -5.28
C ALA A 98 -22.84 0.44 -6.07
N THR A 99 -22.98 -0.85 -5.74
CA THR A 99 -23.96 -1.76 -6.36
C THR A 99 -25.39 -1.41 -5.96
N ILE A 100 -25.64 -1.09 -4.69
CA ILE A 100 -27.00 -0.86 -4.17
C ILE A 100 -27.48 0.57 -4.45
N PHE A 101 -26.63 1.58 -4.24
CA PHE A 101 -27.01 3.01 -4.29
C PHE A 101 -26.36 3.79 -5.44
N GLY A 102 -25.43 3.18 -6.18
CA GLY A 102 -24.63 3.86 -7.20
C GLY A 102 -23.38 4.55 -6.64
N TYR A 103 -22.41 4.81 -7.52
CA TYR A 103 -21.09 5.37 -7.17
C TYR A 103 -21.15 6.73 -6.46
N ALA A 104 -21.99 7.65 -6.94
CA ALA A 104 -22.08 8.99 -6.37
C ALA A 104 -22.55 8.97 -4.90
N GLU A 105 -23.50 8.08 -4.58
CA GLU A 105 -24.01 7.94 -3.23
C GLU A 105 -23.05 7.14 -2.35
N ALA A 106 -22.38 6.11 -2.88
CA ALA A 106 -21.29 5.41 -2.18
C ALA A 106 -20.19 6.39 -1.73
N ARG A 107 -19.72 7.25 -2.63
CA ARG A 107 -18.75 8.32 -2.33
C ARG A 107 -19.22 9.21 -1.18
N ARG A 108 -20.49 9.65 -1.22
CA ARG A 108 -21.10 10.52 -0.21
C ARG A 108 -21.19 9.82 1.14
N ARG A 109 -21.70 8.59 1.18
CA ARG A 109 -21.89 7.78 2.40
C ARG A 109 -20.56 7.47 3.08
N LEU A 110 -19.51 7.16 2.31
CA LEU A 110 -18.17 6.88 2.83
C LEU A 110 -17.30 8.13 3.04
N ARG A 111 -17.83 9.33 2.71
CA ARG A 111 -17.14 10.62 2.77
C ARG A 111 -15.78 10.56 2.06
N LEU A 112 -15.76 10.00 0.85
CA LEU A 112 -14.52 9.90 0.08
C LEU A 112 -14.21 11.26 -0.54
N HIS A 113 -13.03 11.78 -0.22
CA HIS A 113 -12.51 13.01 -0.80
C HIS A 113 -11.49 12.67 -1.88
N THR A 114 -11.55 13.35 -3.01
CA THR A 114 -10.57 13.14 -4.08
C THR A 114 -9.16 13.48 -3.58
N PRO A 115 -8.18 12.58 -3.75
CA PRO A 115 -6.80 12.86 -3.35
C PRO A 115 -6.20 14.07 -4.08
N ALA A 116 -5.13 14.61 -3.51
CA ALA A 116 -4.29 15.57 -4.21
C ALA A 116 -3.26 14.82 -5.05
N PHE A 117 -3.04 15.32 -6.26
CA PHE A 117 -2.08 14.83 -7.23
C PHE A 117 -1.22 15.98 -7.74
N LEU A 118 -0.03 15.64 -8.21
CA LEU A 118 0.80 16.55 -8.97
C LEU A 118 0.64 16.22 -10.45
N ARG A 119 0.41 17.22 -11.31
CA ARG A 119 0.32 17.02 -12.76
C ARG A 119 1.36 17.88 -13.44
N ILE A 120 2.16 17.28 -14.32
CA ILE A 120 2.90 17.99 -15.35
C ILE A 120 2.04 18.02 -16.61
N ALA A 121 1.80 19.19 -17.19
CA ALA A 121 0.99 19.30 -18.41
C ALA A 121 1.91 19.35 -19.64
N MET A 122 2.39 18.19 -20.07
CA MET A 122 3.31 18.06 -21.22
C MET A 122 2.60 18.32 -22.56
N GLU A 123 1.27 18.35 -22.55
CA GLU A 123 0.46 18.67 -23.74
C GLU A 123 0.63 20.11 -24.24
N ASN A 124 1.18 21.01 -23.43
CA ASN A 124 1.36 22.42 -23.77
C ASN A 124 2.77 22.66 -24.34
N GLU A 125 2.91 23.65 -25.23
CA GLU A 125 4.23 24.06 -25.76
C GLU A 125 5.22 24.48 -24.66
N PHE A 126 4.71 25.12 -23.61
CA PHE A 126 5.46 25.45 -22.40
C PHE A 126 4.85 24.73 -21.19
N PRO A 127 5.23 23.45 -20.94
CA PRO A 127 4.71 22.66 -19.83
C PRO A 127 4.86 23.35 -18.48
N ARG A 128 3.91 23.06 -17.59
CA ARG A 128 3.93 23.51 -16.18
C ARG A 128 3.56 22.36 -15.26
N VAL A 129 4.01 22.45 -14.02
CA VAL A 129 3.65 21.51 -12.95
C VAL A 129 2.68 22.20 -11.99
N TYR A 130 1.62 21.53 -11.60
CA TYR A 130 0.65 22.05 -10.63
C TYR A 130 -0.08 20.96 -9.86
N VAL A 131 -0.58 21.33 -8.68
CA VAL A 131 -1.35 20.42 -7.83
C VAL A 131 -2.83 20.43 -8.21
N THR A 132 -3.38 19.26 -8.46
CA THR A 132 -4.77 19.06 -8.90
C THR A 132 -5.44 17.93 -8.11
N ASN A 133 -6.75 18.04 -7.94
CA ASN A 133 -7.59 16.93 -7.46
C ASN A 133 -8.47 16.38 -8.59
N ARG A 134 -8.18 16.74 -9.85
CA ARG A 134 -8.93 16.30 -11.03
C ARG A 134 -8.05 15.37 -11.84
N LEU A 135 -8.59 14.20 -12.17
CA LEU A 135 -7.95 13.23 -13.04
C LEU A 135 -8.50 13.42 -14.46
N SER A 136 -7.62 13.28 -15.45
CA SER A 136 -7.95 13.32 -16.87
C SER A 136 -7.39 12.09 -17.54
N LYS A 137 -8.18 11.41 -18.38
CA LYS A 137 -7.71 10.21 -19.10
C LYS A 137 -6.47 10.51 -19.94
N ARG A 138 -6.42 11.68 -20.59
CA ARG A 138 -5.36 12.05 -21.54
C ARG A 138 -3.99 12.31 -20.90
N GLY A 139 -3.92 12.67 -19.62
CA GLY A 139 -2.63 12.85 -18.95
C GLY A 139 -2.60 12.18 -17.60
N LEU A 140 -3.24 11.02 -17.48
CA LEU A 140 -3.15 10.19 -16.29
C LEU A 140 -1.69 9.71 -16.08
N SER A 141 -0.98 9.43 -17.17
CA SER A 141 0.46 9.10 -17.21
C SER A 141 1.36 10.20 -16.64
N GLU A 142 0.91 11.45 -16.70
CA GLU A 142 1.63 12.64 -16.23
C GLU A 142 1.08 13.16 -14.89
N THR A 143 0.25 12.35 -14.24
CA THR A 143 -0.32 12.65 -12.94
C THR A 143 0.31 11.73 -11.90
N TYR A 144 0.94 12.32 -10.88
CA TYR A 144 1.71 11.66 -9.84
C TYR A 144 0.99 11.76 -8.50
N GLY A 145 0.97 10.65 -7.75
CA GLY A 145 0.36 10.59 -6.43
C GLY A 145 -0.19 9.20 -6.13
N PRO A 146 -1.09 9.06 -5.14
CA PRO A 146 -1.76 10.12 -4.39
C PRO A 146 -0.91 10.71 -3.25
N PHE A 147 -1.04 12.02 -2.99
CA PHE A 147 -0.39 12.68 -1.84
C PHE A 147 -1.24 12.62 -0.56
N PRO A 148 -0.62 12.74 0.63
CA PRO A 148 -1.35 12.74 1.90
C PRO A 148 -2.28 13.95 2.02
N SER A 149 -1.91 15.09 1.46
CA SER A 149 -2.72 16.31 1.49
C SER A 149 -2.37 17.20 0.30
N ARG A 150 -3.20 18.23 0.06
CA ARG A 150 -2.86 19.26 -0.93
C ARG A 150 -1.58 20.01 -0.53
N ALA A 151 -1.46 20.38 0.76
CA ALA A 151 -0.29 21.08 1.27
C ALA A 151 1.02 20.27 1.14
N SER A 152 1.00 18.94 1.29
CA SER A 152 2.18 18.11 1.04
C SER A 152 2.53 18.05 -0.45
N ALA A 153 1.54 17.99 -1.34
CA ALA A 153 1.78 18.03 -2.77
C ALA A 153 2.37 19.39 -3.21
N GLU A 154 1.87 20.49 -2.64
CA GLU A 154 2.39 21.84 -2.89
C GLU A 154 3.84 21.98 -2.39
N ARG A 155 4.14 21.54 -1.17
CA ARG A 155 5.51 21.53 -0.64
C ARG A 155 6.48 20.71 -1.50
N TYR A 156 6.07 19.53 -1.96
CA TYR A 156 6.88 18.72 -2.86
C TYR A 156 7.07 19.41 -4.21
N CYS A 157 5.99 19.94 -4.80
CA CYS A 157 6.04 20.68 -6.05
C CYS A 157 7.03 21.85 -5.99
N ASP A 158 6.97 22.67 -4.94
CA ASP A 158 7.83 23.83 -4.77
C ASP A 158 9.30 23.44 -4.60
N ALA A 159 9.57 22.41 -3.79
CA ALA A 159 10.92 21.89 -3.57
C ALA A 159 11.54 21.33 -4.86
N VAL A 160 10.77 20.62 -5.68
CA VAL A 160 11.24 20.11 -6.97
C VAL A 160 11.44 21.24 -7.96
N LEU A 161 10.48 22.16 -8.08
CA LEU A 161 10.61 23.31 -8.99
C LEU A 161 11.78 24.24 -8.61
N ASP A 162 12.26 24.23 -7.36
CA ASP A 162 13.46 24.97 -6.96
C ASP A 162 14.77 24.35 -7.50
N LEU A 163 14.73 23.10 -7.96
CA LEU A 163 15.86 22.42 -8.62
C LEU A 163 15.94 22.71 -10.13
N PHE A 164 14.85 23.19 -10.73
CA PHE A 164 14.67 23.37 -12.17
C PHE A 164 14.24 24.80 -12.51
N LYS A 165 14.28 25.17 -13.79
CA LYS A 165 13.86 26.49 -14.29
C LYS A 165 12.55 26.43 -15.08
N LEU A 166 11.60 25.65 -14.57
CA LEU A 166 10.27 25.54 -15.16
C LEU A 166 9.37 26.72 -14.74
N ARG A 167 8.43 27.10 -15.61
CA ARG A 167 7.45 28.15 -15.29
C ARG A 167 6.56 27.75 -14.12
N ARG A 168 6.18 28.77 -13.33
CA ARG A 168 5.26 28.65 -12.19
C ARG A 168 3.97 29.46 -12.35
N CYS A 169 3.90 30.30 -13.38
CA CYS A 169 2.70 31.09 -13.66
C CYS A 169 1.54 30.22 -14.16
N HIS A 170 0.32 30.64 -13.84
CA HIS A 170 -0.92 29.94 -14.22
C HIS A 170 -1.51 30.41 -15.56
N GLU A 171 -0.89 31.40 -16.20
CA GLU A 171 -1.35 31.99 -17.45
C GLU A 171 -1.36 30.97 -18.60
N ASP A 172 -2.26 31.13 -19.55
CA ASP A 172 -2.14 30.45 -20.84
C ASP A 172 -1.26 31.33 -21.72
N LEU A 173 0.00 30.92 -21.90
CA LEU A 173 1.03 31.77 -22.49
C LEU A 173 0.80 31.96 -23.98
N GLN A 174 0.83 33.22 -24.41
CA GLN A 174 1.10 33.63 -25.77
C GLN A 174 2.42 34.42 -25.72
N PRO A 175 3.58 33.77 -25.93
CA PRO A 175 4.88 34.43 -25.83
C PRO A 175 5.07 35.56 -26.83
N TYR A 176 5.61 36.70 -26.37
CA TYR A 176 6.06 37.79 -27.22
C TYR A 176 7.25 38.53 -26.58
N PRO A 177 8.15 39.14 -27.38
CA PRO A 177 9.39 39.72 -26.86
C PRO A 177 9.22 40.80 -25.78
N GLU A 178 8.18 41.62 -25.87
CA GLU A 178 7.94 42.74 -24.96
C GLU A 178 7.13 42.35 -23.70
N HIS A 179 6.93 41.05 -23.45
CA HIS A 179 6.14 40.59 -22.33
C HIS A 179 6.73 41.11 -21.00
N PRO A 180 5.94 41.68 -20.07
CA PRO A 180 6.48 42.29 -18.84
C PRO A 180 7.23 41.28 -17.96
N GLY A 181 6.84 40.00 -18.06
CA GLY A 181 7.45 38.91 -17.30
C GLY A 181 6.84 38.77 -15.92
N CYS A 182 7.52 38.03 -15.05
CA CYS A 182 7.07 37.81 -13.68
C CYS A 182 8.25 37.73 -12.71
N VAL A 183 7.95 37.83 -11.42
CA VAL A 183 8.93 37.75 -10.32
C VAL A 183 9.77 36.46 -10.37
N TYR A 184 9.20 35.34 -10.81
CA TYR A 184 9.95 34.09 -10.94
C TYR A 184 11.06 34.15 -11.99
N GLY A 185 10.85 34.93 -13.08
CA GLY A 185 11.88 35.19 -14.09
C GLY A 185 13.01 36.03 -13.52
N GLU A 186 12.66 37.12 -12.83
CA GLU A 186 13.64 38.02 -12.18
C GLU A 186 14.50 37.30 -11.13
N MET A 187 13.91 36.35 -10.39
CA MET A 187 14.63 35.48 -9.45
C MET A 187 15.38 34.32 -10.11
N LYS A 188 15.41 34.23 -11.44
CA LYS A 188 16.04 33.15 -12.22
C LYS A 188 15.50 31.75 -11.91
N LYS A 189 14.25 31.66 -11.45
CA LYS A 189 13.53 30.39 -11.19
C LYS A 189 12.78 29.85 -12.42
N CYS A 190 12.82 30.57 -13.54
CA CYS A 190 12.19 30.20 -14.79
C CYS A 190 13.08 30.62 -15.97
N LEU A 191 13.04 29.89 -17.08
CA LEU A 191 13.70 30.25 -18.34
C LEU A 191 13.01 31.42 -19.09
N GLU A 192 11.96 32.00 -18.51
CA GLU A 192 11.21 33.14 -19.07
C GLU A 192 10.67 32.92 -20.50
N PRO A 193 9.99 31.79 -20.81
CA PRO A 193 9.43 31.56 -22.14
C PRO A 193 8.43 32.65 -22.54
N CYS A 194 7.77 33.31 -21.58
CA CYS A 194 6.85 34.41 -21.82
C CYS A 194 7.44 35.57 -22.63
N LYS A 195 8.74 35.87 -22.43
CA LYS A 195 9.51 36.91 -23.13
C LYS A 195 10.26 36.40 -24.36
N GLN A 196 10.08 35.12 -24.71
CA GLN A 196 10.91 34.44 -25.72
C GLN A 196 12.41 34.49 -25.38
N ALA A 197 12.77 34.49 -24.09
CA ALA A 197 14.17 34.50 -23.64
C ALA A 197 14.87 33.13 -23.80
N CYS A 198 14.10 32.06 -24.02
CA CYS A 198 14.58 30.73 -24.36
C CYS A 198 13.85 30.22 -25.60
N THR A 199 14.47 29.28 -26.32
CA THR A 199 13.79 28.58 -27.42
C THR A 199 12.80 27.54 -26.87
N THR A 200 11.84 27.14 -27.70
CA THR A 200 10.89 26.08 -27.34
C THR A 200 11.61 24.76 -27.04
N GLU A 201 12.68 24.44 -27.77
CA GLU A 201 13.49 23.23 -27.56
C GLU A 201 14.24 23.26 -26.23
N GLN A 202 14.82 24.40 -25.86
CA GLN A 202 15.48 24.58 -24.57
C GLN A 202 14.50 24.38 -23.41
N TYR A 203 13.29 24.95 -23.53
CA TYR A 203 12.26 24.79 -22.52
C TYR A 203 11.73 23.35 -22.45
N ALA A 204 11.55 22.69 -23.59
CA ALA A 204 11.13 21.30 -23.66
C ALA A 204 12.16 20.36 -23.01
N ALA A 205 13.46 20.60 -23.21
CA ALA A 205 14.52 19.84 -22.56
C ALA A 205 14.48 19.98 -21.02
N GLU A 206 14.23 21.19 -20.51
CA GLU A 206 14.05 21.43 -19.07
C GLU A 206 12.80 20.71 -18.54
N ALA A 207 11.68 20.73 -19.27
CA ALA A 207 10.46 20.04 -18.91
C ALA A 207 10.63 18.50 -18.88
N GLU A 208 11.38 17.93 -19.84
CA GLU A 208 11.72 16.51 -19.84
C GLU A 208 12.63 16.13 -18.66
N ALA A 209 13.56 17.00 -18.27
CA ALA A 209 14.38 16.79 -17.07
C ALA A 209 13.54 16.74 -15.80
N VAL A 210 12.54 17.63 -15.68
CA VAL A 210 11.57 17.63 -14.57
C VAL A 210 10.73 16.35 -14.59
N LYS A 211 10.25 15.92 -15.76
CA LYS A 211 9.50 14.67 -15.92
C LYS A 211 10.34 13.45 -15.52
N ALA A 212 11.59 13.38 -15.97
CA ALA A 212 12.52 12.31 -15.61
C ALA A 212 12.80 12.26 -14.09
N PHE A 213 12.87 13.42 -13.44
CA PHE A 213 12.96 13.51 -11.98
C PHE A 213 11.75 12.86 -11.32
N PHE A 214 10.52 13.19 -11.73
CA PHE A 214 9.31 12.58 -11.15
C PHE A 214 9.20 11.08 -11.47
N ASP A 215 9.54 10.67 -12.68
CA ASP A 215 9.47 9.26 -13.10
C ASP A 215 10.45 8.36 -12.34
N THR A 216 11.55 8.92 -11.83
CA THR A 216 12.60 8.19 -11.09
C THR A 216 12.68 8.54 -9.61
N HIS A 217 11.74 9.36 -9.11
CA HIS A 217 11.75 9.88 -7.74
C HIS A 217 13.10 10.54 -7.37
N GLY A 218 13.68 11.26 -8.33
CA GLY A 218 15.00 11.90 -8.20
C GLY A 218 16.21 10.96 -8.29
N GLY A 219 16.01 9.65 -8.39
CA GLY A 219 17.09 8.66 -8.46
C GLY A 219 18.06 8.90 -9.62
N SER A 220 17.55 9.22 -10.81
CA SER A 220 18.40 9.52 -11.98
C SER A 220 19.32 10.74 -11.74
N MET A 221 18.79 11.80 -11.13
CA MET A 221 19.53 13.02 -10.85
C MET A 221 20.55 12.80 -9.73
N LEU A 222 20.17 12.06 -8.68
CA LEU A 222 21.06 11.73 -7.56
C LEU A 222 22.26 10.92 -8.02
N SER A 223 22.04 9.87 -8.82
CA SER A 223 23.13 9.03 -9.35
C SER A 223 24.10 9.84 -10.21
N ARG A 224 23.58 10.69 -11.10
CA ARG A 224 24.43 11.55 -11.95
C ARG A 224 25.28 12.52 -11.14
N ILE A 225 24.70 13.19 -10.14
CA ILE A 225 25.45 14.14 -9.29
C ILE A 225 26.48 13.39 -8.44
N ALA A 226 26.15 12.19 -7.94
CA ALA A 226 27.08 11.37 -7.18
C ALA A 226 28.30 10.96 -8.02
N GLU A 227 28.09 10.54 -9.26
CA GLU A 227 29.17 10.19 -10.19
C GLU A 227 30.06 11.41 -10.52
N GLN A 228 29.43 12.56 -10.82
CA GLN A 228 30.17 13.81 -11.07
C GLN A 228 30.99 14.24 -9.85
N ARG A 229 30.44 14.06 -8.64
CA ARG A 229 31.13 14.39 -7.39
C ARG A 229 32.33 13.48 -7.17
N GLU A 230 32.19 12.19 -7.43
CA GLU A 230 33.29 11.23 -7.31
C GLU A 230 34.41 11.59 -8.29
N LYS A 231 34.06 11.85 -9.55
CA LYS A 231 35.01 12.27 -10.57
C LYS A 231 35.76 13.56 -10.20
N ALA A 232 35.05 14.58 -9.71
CA ALA A 232 35.69 15.82 -9.24
C ALA A 232 36.64 15.55 -8.06
N SER A 233 36.31 14.60 -7.18
CA SER A 233 37.19 14.19 -6.09
C SER A 233 38.43 13.44 -6.59
N GLU A 234 38.29 12.58 -7.60
CA GLU A 234 39.40 11.88 -8.27
C GLU A 234 40.35 12.87 -8.96
N GLU A 235 39.80 13.93 -9.58
CA GLU A 235 40.53 15.02 -10.21
C GLU A 235 41.11 16.04 -9.20
N MET A 236 40.90 15.81 -7.89
CA MET A 236 41.32 16.67 -6.77
C MET A 236 40.69 18.08 -6.79
N GLU A 237 39.54 18.24 -7.45
CA GLU A 237 38.74 19.47 -7.50
C GLU A 237 37.77 19.56 -6.30
N PHE A 238 38.32 19.69 -5.08
CA PHE A 238 37.52 19.61 -3.85
C PHE A 238 36.44 20.68 -3.70
N GLU A 239 36.65 21.89 -4.23
CA GLU A 239 35.64 22.95 -4.22
C GLU A 239 34.43 22.56 -5.09
N HIS A 240 34.68 22.05 -6.29
CA HIS A 240 33.63 21.57 -7.19
C HIS A 240 32.89 20.36 -6.61
N ALA A 241 33.63 19.42 -6.01
CA ALA A 241 33.03 18.28 -5.31
C ALA A 241 32.14 18.70 -4.13
N ALA A 242 32.51 19.77 -3.41
CA ALA A 242 31.69 20.32 -2.32
C ALA A 242 30.39 20.95 -2.84
N GLU A 243 30.43 21.70 -3.95
CA GLU A 243 29.24 22.25 -4.61
C GLU A 243 28.27 21.14 -5.06
N LEU A 244 28.81 20.08 -5.70
CA LEU A 244 28.04 18.91 -6.12
C LEU A 244 27.45 18.16 -4.92
N HIS A 245 28.16 18.08 -3.80
CA HIS A 245 27.63 17.51 -2.57
C HIS A 245 26.43 18.29 -2.02
N GLU A 246 26.52 19.63 -1.99
CA GLU A 246 25.41 20.47 -1.55
C GLU A 246 24.20 20.32 -2.49
N GLN A 247 24.44 20.26 -3.80
CA GLN A 247 23.39 19.99 -4.79
C GLN A 247 22.75 18.62 -4.55
N HIS A 248 23.54 17.57 -4.34
CA HIS A 248 23.06 16.23 -4.03
C HIS A 248 22.15 16.24 -2.79
N GLN A 249 22.54 16.96 -1.73
CA GLN A 249 21.74 17.06 -0.51
C GLN A 249 20.41 17.79 -0.74
N LYS A 250 20.41 18.86 -1.54
CA LYS A 250 19.17 19.57 -1.95
C LYS A 250 18.21 18.65 -2.70
N VAL A 251 18.73 17.92 -3.68
CA VAL A 251 17.96 16.94 -4.47
C VAL A 251 17.39 15.83 -3.56
N LYS A 252 18.22 15.29 -2.66
CA LYS A 252 17.80 14.26 -1.70
C LYS A 252 16.70 14.75 -0.76
N ASN A 253 16.81 15.98 -0.26
CA ASN A 253 15.79 16.60 0.59
C ASN A 253 14.46 16.75 -0.16
N ALA A 254 14.49 17.24 -1.41
CA ALA A 254 13.29 17.36 -2.24
C ALA A 254 12.64 16.00 -2.53
N ALA A 255 13.44 14.98 -2.90
CA ALA A 255 12.96 13.63 -3.13
C ALA A 255 12.27 13.04 -1.88
N SER A 256 12.85 13.23 -0.69
CA SER A 256 12.31 12.70 0.57
C SER A 256 10.94 13.26 1.00
N LEU A 257 10.47 14.34 0.37
CA LEU A 257 9.15 14.93 0.65
C LEU A 257 7.99 14.13 0.03
N ALA A 258 8.28 13.21 -0.90
CA ALA A 258 7.31 12.31 -1.50
C ALA A 258 7.58 10.87 -1.04
N ASP A 259 6.52 10.13 -0.73
CA ASP A 259 6.63 8.70 -0.42
C ASP A 259 6.79 7.85 -1.69
N GLU A 260 7.16 6.59 -1.52
CA GLU A 260 7.36 5.62 -2.61
C GLU A 260 6.10 5.39 -3.46
N ILE A 261 4.90 5.62 -2.90
CA ILE A 261 3.62 5.49 -3.64
C ILE A 261 3.32 6.69 -4.54
N VAL A 262 4.09 7.77 -4.47
CA VAL A 262 3.94 8.93 -5.36
C VAL A 262 4.60 8.59 -6.70
N GLN A 263 3.81 7.96 -7.57
CA GLN A 263 4.22 7.49 -8.89
C GLN A 263 3.21 7.95 -9.95
N PRO A 264 3.52 7.85 -11.26
CA PRO A 264 2.51 7.97 -12.30
C PRO A 264 1.32 7.05 -12.00
N VAL A 265 0.11 7.59 -11.96
CA VAL A 265 -1.10 6.85 -11.56
C VAL A 265 -1.28 5.50 -12.32
N PRO A 266 -1.01 5.40 -13.64
CA PRO A 266 -1.10 4.14 -14.35
C PRO A 266 -0.01 3.11 -13.97
N LYS A 267 1.16 3.58 -13.52
CA LYS A 267 2.29 2.74 -13.09
C LYS A 267 2.21 2.34 -11.62
N LEU A 268 1.40 3.05 -10.83
CA LEU A 268 1.23 2.79 -9.41
C LEU A 268 0.71 1.37 -9.19
N ARG A 269 1.59 0.53 -8.64
CA ARG A 269 1.31 -0.86 -8.27
C ARG A 269 1.71 -1.08 -6.82
N ALA A 270 0.84 -1.73 -6.05
CA ALA A 270 1.15 -2.13 -4.68
C ALA A 270 0.32 -3.35 -4.27
N ILE A 271 0.93 -4.24 -3.50
CA ILE A 271 0.22 -5.32 -2.79
C ILE A 271 0.00 -4.90 -1.36
N VAL A 272 -1.23 -5.00 -0.88
CA VAL A 272 -1.59 -4.84 0.53
C VAL A 272 -1.86 -6.22 1.11
N ALA A 273 -1.05 -6.65 2.07
CA ALA A 273 -1.22 -7.91 2.78
C ALA A 273 -1.85 -7.65 4.16
N GLN A 274 -2.91 -8.37 4.47
CA GLN A 274 -3.70 -8.22 5.70
C GLN A 274 -4.15 -9.59 6.23
N ARG A 275 -4.69 -9.62 7.45
CA ARG A 275 -5.31 -10.83 8.00
C ARG A 275 -6.54 -11.20 7.16
N ALA A 276 -6.67 -12.46 6.78
CA ALA A 276 -7.86 -12.95 6.08
C ALA A 276 -9.07 -13.04 7.00
N ALA A 277 -10.26 -12.95 6.41
CA ALA A 277 -11.50 -13.34 7.08
C ALA A 277 -11.52 -14.87 7.18
N SER A 278 -11.62 -15.42 8.40
CA SER A 278 -11.87 -16.85 8.59
C SER A 278 -13.04 -17.07 9.52
N MET A 279 -13.90 -18.03 9.17
CA MET A 279 -14.96 -18.55 10.05
C MET A 279 -14.53 -19.82 10.80
N GLU A 280 -13.40 -20.41 10.41
CA GLU A 280 -12.83 -21.65 10.96
C GLU A 280 -11.48 -21.37 11.64
N GLU A 281 -11.08 -22.23 12.59
CA GLU A 281 -9.86 -22.03 13.41
C GLU A 281 -8.55 -22.21 12.63
N HIS A 282 -8.59 -22.57 11.35
CA HIS A 282 -7.41 -22.65 10.49
C HIS A 282 -7.01 -21.24 10.03
N GLU A 283 -6.19 -20.57 10.86
CA GLU A 283 -5.81 -19.16 10.73
C GLU A 283 -4.67 -18.88 9.72
N ASP A 284 -4.21 -19.87 8.95
CA ASP A 284 -2.95 -19.76 8.18
C ASP A 284 -3.06 -19.03 6.83
N GLU A 285 -3.98 -18.06 6.71
CA GLU A 285 -4.20 -17.32 5.46
C GLU A 285 -4.15 -15.80 5.63
N ALA A 286 -3.49 -15.15 4.68
CA ALA A 286 -3.53 -13.70 4.52
C ALA A 286 -4.45 -13.31 3.35
N ALA A 287 -5.07 -12.14 3.47
CA ALA A 287 -5.75 -11.47 2.37
C ALA A 287 -4.77 -10.57 1.62
N LEU A 288 -4.65 -10.75 0.31
CA LEU A 288 -3.88 -9.89 -0.58
C LEU A 288 -4.83 -9.02 -1.40
N PHE A 289 -4.53 -7.72 -1.45
CA PHE A 289 -5.19 -6.78 -2.37
C PHE A 289 -4.16 -6.18 -3.30
N LEU A 290 -4.47 -6.13 -4.58
CA LEU A 290 -3.63 -5.49 -5.60
C LEU A 290 -4.20 -4.11 -5.91
N LEU A 291 -3.41 -3.06 -5.66
CA LEU A 291 -3.58 -1.78 -6.32
C LEU A 291 -2.85 -1.84 -7.66
N ALA A 292 -3.56 -1.71 -8.76
CA ALA A 292 -2.98 -1.62 -10.10
C ALA A 292 -3.74 -0.57 -10.93
N ALA A 293 -2.99 0.28 -11.65
CA ALA A 293 -3.55 1.36 -12.46
C ALA A 293 -4.56 2.26 -11.67
N GLY A 294 -4.30 2.45 -10.38
CA GLY A 294 -5.14 3.25 -9.48
C GLY A 294 -6.42 2.57 -8.98
N CYS A 295 -6.64 1.28 -9.26
CA CYS A 295 -7.77 0.52 -8.75
C CYS A 295 -7.33 -0.64 -7.86
N VAL A 296 -8.04 -0.84 -6.75
CA VAL A 296 -7.84 -1.97 -5.84
C VAL A 296 -8.68 -3.16 -6.31
N VAL A 297 -8.05 -4.34 -6.33
CA VAL A 297 -8.61 -5.65 -6.69
C VAL A 297 -8.30 -6.63 -5.54
N GLY A 298 -9.14 -7.66 -5.38
CA GLY A 298 -9.05 -8.67 -4.32
C GLY A 298 -10.23 -8.60 -3.34
N PRO A 299 -10.18 -9.33 -2.21
CA PRO A 299 -9.00 -10.06 -1.72
C PRO A 299 -8.77 -11.40 -2.43
N GLU A 300 -7.51 -11.73 -2.69
CA GLU A 300 -7.09 -13.13 -2.91
C GLU A 300 -6.51 -13.73 -1.61
N ARG A 301 -6.72 -15.03 -1.42
CA ARG A 301 -6.25 -15.75 -0.22
C ARG A 301 -4.86 -16.33 -0.46
N LEU A 302 -3.94 -16.05 0.46
CA LEU A 302 -2.59 -16.57 0.44
C LEU A 302 -2.32 -17.42 1.68
N SER A 303 -2.14 -18.73 1.47
CA SER A 303 -1.74 -19.64 2.54
C SER A 303 -0.28 -19.43 2.98
N THR A 304 -0.10 -19.16 4.27
CA THR A 304 1.20 -19.03 4.94
C THR A 304 1.76 -20.36 5.45
N LEU A 305 1.12 -21.49 5.14
CA LEU A 305 1.59 -22.82 5.52
C LEU A 305 3.02 -23.09 5.05
N GLY A 306 3.88 -23.56 5.94
CA GLY A 306 5.30 -23.82 5.61
C GLY A 306 6.16 -22.55 5.51
N VAL A 307 5.60 -21.35 5.68
CA VAL A 307 6.40 -20.13 5.87
C VAL A 307 6.93 -20.13 7.30
N ARG A 308 8.20 -20.52 7.47
CA ARG A 308 8.90 -20.23 8.72
C ARG A 308 9.06 -18.72 8.79
N ALA A 309 8.29 -18.04 9.64
CA ALA A 309 8.54 -16.64 9.97
C ALA A 309 10.03 -16.54 10.33
N VAL A 310 10.81 -15.93 9.45
CA VAL A 310 12.26 -15.90 9.56
C VAL A 310 12.59 -15.24 10.89
N LYS A 311 12.97 -16.03 11.89
CA LYS A 311 13.85 -15.54 12.95
C LYS A 311 15.05 -15.02 12.19
N GLU A 312 15.34 -13.73 12.23
CA GLU A 312 16.54 -13.14 11.64
C GLU A 312 17.77 -13.89 12.17
N GLN A 313 18.17 -14.94 11.46
CA GLN A 313 19.48 -15.56 11.54
C GLN A 313 20.34 -14.88 10.48
N THR A 314 20.56 -13.58 10.63
CA THR A 314 21.56 -12.84 9.87
C THR A 314 22.54 -12.21 10.84
N SER A 315 23.23 -13.06 11.61
CA SER A 315 24.53 -12.74 12.22
C SER A 315 25.39 -13.98 12.53
N VAL A 316 25.03 -15.16 12.01
CA VAL A 316 25.91 -16.32 12.09
C VAL A 316 26.59 -16.44 10.72
N GLY A 317 27.86 -16.07 10.68
CA GLY A 317 28.70 -16.21 9.51
C GLY A 317 28.60 -17.62 8.92
N SER A 318 28.77 -17.67 7.61
CA SER A 318 29.06 -18.85 6.80
C SER A 318 29.78 -19.97 7.59
N SER A 319 29.01 -20.90 8.13
CA SER A 319 29.52 -22.20 8.55
C SER A 319 28.82 -23.23 7.68
N LEU A 320 29.42 -23.49 6.53
CA LEU A 320 29.09 -24.54 5.55
C LEU A 320 29.28 -25.97 6.10
N PHE A 321 28.93 -26.21 7.36
CA PHE A 321 28.96 -27.53 7.99
C PHE A 321 27.71 -27.70 8.86
N ALA A 322 26.55 -27.78 8.22
CA ALA A 322 25.45 -28.54 8.80
C ALA A 322 25.87 -30.02 8.74
N GLN A 323 26.24 -30.58 9.88
CA GLN A 323 26.43 -32.03 10.01
C GLN A 323 25.16 -32.73 9.54
N PRO A 324 25.25 -33.82 8.74
CA PRO A 324 24.08 -34.59 8.37
C PRO A 324 23.58 -35.29 9.63
N LEU A 325 22.58 -34.71 10.29
CA LEU A 325 21.73 -35.48 11.19
C LEU A 325 21.03 -36.51 10.30
N MET A 326 21.46 -37.76 10.41
CA MET A 326 20.75 -38.94 9.89
C MET A 326 19.33 -38.94 10.48
N LEU A 327 18.42 -38.22 9.85
CA LEU A 327 16.99 -38.44 10.04
C LEU A 327 16.68 -39.77 9.38
N ALA A 328 16.45 -40.79 10.21
CA ALA A 328 15.82 -42.00 9.75
C ALA A 328 14.47 -41.62 9.14
N ALA A 329 14.27 -41.96 7.86
CA ALA A 329 13.00 -41.75 7.19
C ALA A 329 11.93 -42.55 7.93
N VAL A 330 11.02 -41.85 8.62
CA VAL A 330 9.79 -42.44 9.12
C VAL A 330 8.90 -42.64 7.90
N LEU A 331 8.58 -43.90 7.59
CA LEU A 331 7.59 -44.22 6.56
C LEU A 331 6.26 -43.59 6.98
N LEU A 332 5.79 -42.62 6.19
CA LEU A 332 4.44 -42.09 6.30
C LEU A 332 3.48 -43.20 5.83
N ASP A 333 2.52 -43.57 6.68
CA ASP A 333 1.41 -44.43 6.29
C ASP A 333 0.72 -43.85 5.05
N GLU A 334 0.47 -44.69 4.05
CA GLU A 334 -0.06 -44.35 2.72
C GLU A 334 -1.54 -43.90 2.76
N THR A 335 -1.83 -42.83 3.50
CA THR A 335 -3.12 -42.13 3.45
C THR A 335 -2.91 -40.62 3.52
N THR A 336 -2.14 -40.06 2.58
CA THR A 336 -1.96 -38.61 2.47
C THR A 336 -2.16 -38.14 1.03
N SER A 337 -3.32 -37.50 0.84
CA SER A 337 -3.65 -36.45 -0.16
C SER A 337 -2.75 -36.34 -1.39
N THR A 338 -3.31 -36.68 -2.54
CA THR A 338 -2.78 -36.46 -3.90
C THR A 338 -2.88 -35.00 -4.36
N GLU A 339 -2.34 -34.05 -3.59
CA GLU A 339 -2.13 -32.68 -4.09
C GLU A 339 -0.65 -32.32 -4.01
N PRO A 340 -0.01 -31.85 -5.11
CA PRO A 340 1.34 -31.34 -5.04
C PRO A 340 1.32 -30.11 -4.12
N THR A 341 1.95 -30.21 -2.95
CA THR A 341 2.07 -29.08 -2.04
C THR A 341 3.04 -28.08 -2.66
N ASN A 342 2.51 -27.20 -3.52
CA ASN A 342 3.25 -26.10 -4.14
C ASN A 342 4.06 -25.35 -3.07
N SER A 343 5.29 -24.96 -3.40
CA SER A 343 6.13 -24.19 -2.47
C SER A 343 5.40 -22.90 -2.06
N PRO A 344 5.66 -22.33 -0.86
CA PRO A 344 5.04 -21.07 -0.47
C PRO A 344 5.27 -19.95 -1.50
N GLU A 345 6.43 -19.95 -2.17
CA GLU A 345 6.75 -18.99 -3.23
C GLU A 345 5.89 -19.19 -4.48
N ASP A 346 5.63 -20.43 -4.88
CA ASP A 346 4.75 -20.74 -6.02
C ASP A 346 3.30 -20.35 -5.71
N ARG A 347 2.82 -20.59 -4.49
CA ARG A 347 1.48 -20.16 -4.07
C ARG A 347 1.34 -18.64 -4.06
N ALA A 348 2.36 -17.92 -3.60
CA ALA A 348 2.36 -16.47 -3.67
C ALA A 348 2.36 -15.96 -5.12
N ARG A 349 3.12 -16.59 -6.02
CA ARG A 349 3.10 -16.22 -7.44
C ARG A 349 1.72 -16.47 -8.07
N ALA A 350 1.11 -17.62 -7.77
CA ALA A 350 -0.23 -17.94 -8.26
C ALA A 350 -1.27 -16.92 -7.78
N ALA A 351 -1.33 -16.64 -6.47
CA ALA A 351 -2.27 -15.65 -5.93
C ALA A 351 -2.08 -14.23 -6.50
N LEU A 352 -0.83 -13.84 -6.80
CA LEU A 352 -0.55 -12.56 -7.45
C LEU A 352 -0.95 -12.55 -8.93
N ALA A 353 -0.76 -13.67 -9.65
CA ALA A 353 -1.20 -13.81 -11.03
C ALA A 353 -2.73 -13.75 -11.13
N ASP A 354 -3.44 -14.42 -10.21
CA ASP A 354 -4.90 -14.37 -10.12
C ASP A 354 -5.38 -12.93 -9.88
N LEU A 355 -4.76 -12.18 -8.97
CA LEU A 355 -5.08 -10.76 -8.76
C LEU A 355 -4.86 -9.92 -10.02
N GLU A 356 -3.81 -10.20 -10.78
CA GLU A 356 -3.48 -9.46 -12.00
C GLU A 356 -4.46 -9.73 -13.15
N GLU A 357 -4.98 -10.96 -13.26
CA GLU A 357 -6.00 -11.31 -14.26
C GLU A 357 -7.32 -10.53 -14.03
N HIS A 358 -7.64 -10.23 -12.77
CA HIS A 358 -8.83 -9.46 -12.39
C HIS A 358 -8.67 -7.94 -12.56
N VAL A 359 -7.50 -7.44 -12.97
CA VAL A 359 -7.30 -6.01 -13.24
C VAL A 359 -7.99 -5.62 -14.54
N SER A 360 -9.06 -4.84 -14.44
CA SER A 360 -9.76 -4.35 -15.64
C SER A 360 -8.91 -3.33 -16.41
N ALA A 361 -8.88 -3.45 -17.75
CA ALA A 361 -8.16 -2.50 -18.60
C ALA A 361 -8.85 -1.11 -18.72
N ASN A 362 -10.13 -0.98 -18.34
CA ASN A 362 -10.92 0.24 -18.53
C ASN A 362 -11.63 0.67 -17.26
N HIS A 363 -10.93 1.40 -16.40
CA HIS A 363 -11.52 1.99 -15.21
C HIS A 363 -12.17 3.35 -15.50
N ASP A 364 -13.39 3.54 -15.00
CA ASP A 364 -13.98 4.87 -14.90
C ASP A 364 -13.12 5.75 -13.98
N LEU A 365 -12.93 7.02 -14.34
CA LEU A 365 -12.14 7.97 -13.55
C LEU A 365 -12.74 8.18 -12.16
N ALA A 366 -14.07 8.08 -12.03
CA ALA A 366 -14.75 8.17 -10.75
C ALA A 366 -14.36 7.00 -9.83
N LEU A 367 -14.42 5.77 -10.34
CA LEU A 367 -14.02 4.56 -9.63
C LEU A 367 -12.55 4.63 -9.20
N LEU A 368 -11.68 5.00 -10.13
CA LEU A 368 -10.25 5.16 -9.90
C LEU A 368 -9.98 6.21 -8.81
N SER A 369 -10.67 7.36 -8.86
CA SER A 369 -10.53 8.40 -7.83
C SER A 369 -10.95 7.90 -6.44
N ASP A 370 -11.98 7.06 -6.36
CA ASP A 370 -12.51 6.56 -5.10
C ASP A 370 -11.61 5.45 -4.52
N HIS A 371 -11.10 4.54 -5.36
CA HIS A 371 -10.10 3.54 -4.97
C HIS A 371 -8.80 4.17 -4.48
N LEU A 372 -8.27 5.18 -5.18
CA LEU A 372 -7.11 5.94 -4.72
C LEU A 372 -7.39 6.68 -3.39
N SER A 373 -8.63 7.14 -3.16
CA SER A 373 -9.02 7.76 -1.89
C SER A 373 -9.00 6.75 -0.73
N LEU A 374 -9.52 5.54 -0.96
CA LEU A 374 -9.52 4.43 0.00
C LEU A 374 -8.09 4.00 0.32
N PHE A 375 -7.26 3.78 -0.71
CA PHE A 375 -5.86 3.40 -0.54
C PHE A 375 -5.07 4.48 0.19
N ARG A 376 -5.16 5.76 -0.22
CA ARG A 376 -4.54 6.90 0.49
C ARG A 376 -4.92 6.92 1.97
N ARG A 377 -6.23 6.79 2.27
CA ARG A 377 -6.74 6.83 3.65
C ARG A 377 -6.14 5.72 4.52
N TRP A 378 -5.89 4.55 3.94
CA TRP A 378 -5.23 3.44 4.63
C TRP A 378 -3.72 3.63 4.74
N TYR A 379 -3.04 3.95 3.63
CA TYR A 379 -1.58 4.07 3.56
C TYR A 379 -1.04 5.14 4.52
N TYR A 380 -1.67 6.32 4.54
CA TYR A 380 -1.27 7.46 5.37
C TYR A 380 -1.82 7.42 6.81
N ARG A 381 -2.48 6.33 7.20
CA ARG A 381 -2.89 6.15 8.59
C ARG A 381 -1.63 6.00 9.47
N PRO A 382 -1.60 6.59 10.68
CA PRO A 382 -0.47 6.38 11.59
C PRO A 382 -0.18 4.90 11.77
N GLU A 383 1.09 4.51 11.74
CA GLU A 383 1.53 3.11 11.70
C GLU A 383 0.93 2.26 12.82
N LYS A 384 0.83 2.82 14.03
CA LYS A 384 0.19 2.17 15.20
C LYS A 384 -1.28 1.78 14.98
N GLN A 385 -1.96 2.43 14.06
CA GLN A 385 -3.38 2.21 13.72
C GLN A 385 -3.54 1.53 12.35
N ARG A 386 -2.47 1.41 11.56
CA ARG A 386 -2.51 0.83 10.21
C ARG A 386 -2.33 -0.68 10.33
N VAL A 387 -3.42 -1.41 10.16
CA VAL A 387 -3.40 -2.88 10.06
C VAL A 387 -2.97 -3.27 8.66
N GLY A 388 -2.03 -4.22 8.55
CA GLY A 388 -1.49 -4.68 7.28
C GLY A 388 -0.19 -4.01 6.86
N GLU A 389 0.41 -4.56 5.82
CA GLU A 389 1.64 -4.07 5.19
C GLU A 389 1.45 -3.88 3.69
N SER A 390 2.15 -2.91 3.10
CA SER A 390 2.16 -2.69 1.64
C SER A 390 3.53 -3.01 1.03
N PHE A 391 3.53 -3.59 -0.16
CA PHE A 391 4.73 -3.92 -0.93
C PHE A 391 4.62 -3.32 -2.32
N LEU A 392 5.65 -2.60 -2.74
CA LEU A 392 5.78 -2.11 -4.11
C LEU A 392 6.62 -3.10 -4.94
N PRO A 393 6.48 -3.11 -6.28
CA PRO A 393 7.37 -3.86 -7.16
C PRO A 393 8.84 -3.43 -6.99
N ASN A 394 9.75 -4.32 -7.35
CA ASN A 394 11.16 -3.99 -7.51
C ASN A 394 11.35 -3.02 -8.70
N PRO A 395 12.53 -2.38 -8.83
CA PRO A 395 12.85 -1.52 -9.98
C PRO A 395 12.66 -2.22 -11.34
N ASP A 396 12.85 -3.54 -11.40
CA ASP A 396 12.67 -4.36 -12.60
C ASP A 396 11.18 -4.64 -12.95
N GLY A 397 10.25 -4.24 -12.08
CA GLY A 397 8.80 -4.43 -12.24
C GLY A 397 8.24 -5.71 -11.62
N ASP A 398 9.12 -6.62 -11.19
CA ASP A 398 8.77 -7.88 -10.54
C ASP A 398 8.36 -7.70 -9.06
N TRP A 399 7.48 -8.57 -8.58
CA TRP A 399 7.06 -8.58 -7.19
C TRP A 399 8.14 -9.14 -6.25
N PRO A 400 8.40 -8.51 -5.09
CA PRO A 400 9.30 -9.07 -4.08
C PRO A 400 8.62 -10.19 -3.29
N ILE A 401 8.43 -11.37 -3.93
CA ILE A 401 7.65 -12.51 -3.43
C ILE A 401 7.98 -12.86 -1.97
N ARG A 402 9.27 -12.98 -1.64
CA ARG A 402 9.71 -13.33 -0.27
C ARG A 402 9.33 -12.27 0.77
N ARG A 403 9.36 -10.97 0.41
CA ARG A 403 8.94 -9.88 1.31
C ARG A 403 7.43 -9.92 1.53
N ILE A 404 6.66 -10.15 0.47
CA ILE A 404 5.20 -10.30 0.53
C ILE A 404 4.82 -11.49 1.41
N LEU A 405 5.42 -12.66 1.19
CA LEU A 405 5.20 -13.86 2.00
C LEU A 405 5.50 -13.65 3.48
N ASN A 406 6.65 -13.04 3.80
CA ASN A 406 7.01 -12.75 5.18
C ASN A 406 6.05 -11.73 5.81
N GLY A 407 5.59 -10.74 5.05
CA GLY A 407 4.57 -9.79 5.46
C GLY A 407 3.24 -10.46 5.77
N ALA A 408 2.74 -11.28 4.84
CA ALA A 408 1.55 -12.10 5.01
C ALA A 408 1.64 -12.98 6.27
N ALA A 409 2.78 -13.66 6.46
CA ALA A 409 3.04 -14.47 7.64
C ALA A 409 3.03 -13.64 8.94
N ARG A 410 3.52 -12.40 8.95
CA ARG A 410 3.42 -11.51 10.13
C ARG A 410 1.97 -11.13 10.46
N GLN A 411 1.12 -10.95 9.45
CA GLN A 411 -0.29 -10.63 9.67
C GLN A 411 -1.08 -11.81 10.28
N VAL A 412 -0.61 -13.03 10.01
CA VAL A 412 -1.22 -14.28 10.47
C VAL A 412 -0.64 -14.73 11.81
N LEU A 413 0.68 -14.96 11.86
CA LEU A 413 1.41 -15.56 12.98
C LEU A 413 1.83 -14.52 14.04
N GLY A 414 1.68 -13.23 13.74
CA GLY A 414 2.19 -12.12 14.55
C GLY A 414 3.66 -11.81 14.29
N ASN A 415 4.15 -10.75 14.93
CA ASN A 415 5.56 -10.37 14.83
C ASN A 415 6.45 -11.42 15.49
N PRO A 416 7.61 -11.76 14.89
CA PRO A 416 8.57 -12.64 15.53
C PRO A 416 8.97 -12.04 16.89
N LYS A 417 8.98 -12.87 17.93
CA LYS A 417 9.47 -12.45 19.25
C LYS A 417 10.91 -11.94 19.08
N GLN A 418 11.17 -10.72 19.51
CA GLN A 418 12.55 -10.20 19.59
C GLN A 418 13.34 -11.18 20.45
N VAL A 419 14.42 -11.72 19.89
CA VAL A 419 15.37 -12.50 20.68
C VAL A 419 15.98 -11.50 21.65
N PRO A 420 15.91 -11.74 22.98
CA PRO A 420 16.60 -10.88 23.92
C PRO A 420 18.05 -10.77 23.49
N ASP A 421 18.54 -9.53 23.40
CA ASP A 421 19.90 -9.22 23.02
C ASP A 421 20.82 -10.10 23.87
N VAL A 422 21.41 -11.13 23.26
CA VAL A 422 22.38 -11.96 23.94
C VAL A 422 23.57 -11.05 24.11
N GLN A 423 23.66 -10.38 25.26
CA GLN A 423 24.75 -9.51 25.63
C GLN A 423 26.03 -10.34 25.63
N ARG A 424 26.68 -10.42 24.46
CA ARG A 424 27.96 -11.14 24.30
C ARG A 424 29.06 -10.47 25.10
N GLU A 425 28.88 -9.19 25.46
CA GLU A 425 29.83 -8.40 26.24
C GLU A 425 29.79 -8.68 27.75
N THR A 426 28.74 -9.31 28.30
CA THR A 426 28.64 -9.62 29.74
C THR A 426 29.09 -11.03 30.11
N ALA A 427 29.55 -11.85 29.16
CA ALA A 427 30.03 -13.20 29.43
C ALA A 427 31.36 -13.17 30.21
N LYS A 428 31.29 -13.27 31.54
CA LYS A 428 32.47 -13.30 32.43
C LYS A 428 33.27 -14.63 32.39
N LYS A 429 32.77 -15.67 31.73
CA LYS A 429 33.41 -17.01 31.69
C LYS A 429 33.54 -17.53 30.26
N MET A 430 34.75 -17.94 29.90
CA MET A 430 35.06 -18.63 28.65
C MET A 430 35.17 -20.14 28.91
N ARG A 431 34.63 -20.98 28.02
CA ARG A 431 34.81 -22.44 28.04
C ARG A 431 35.49 -22.89 26.76
N VAL A 432 36.57 -23.65 26.91
CA VAL A 432 37.26 -24.31 25.79
C VAL A 432 36.43 -25.52 25.35
N LEU A 433 35.95 -25.51 24.12
CA LEU A 433 35.36 -26.68 23.46
C LEU A 433 36.47 -27.47 22.77
N HIS A 434 36.38 -28.81 22.82
CA HIS A 434 37.30 -29.73 22.15
C HIS A 434 38.77 -29.63 22.59
N LYS A 435 39.01 -29.40 23.89
CA LYS A 435 40.35 -29.33 24.50
C LYS A 435 41.22 -30.54 24.10
N GLY A 436 42.38 -30.28 23.48
CA GLY A 436 43.33 -31.31 23.04
C GLY A 436 43.14 -31.80 21.60
N ARG A 437 42.33 -31.13 20.78
CA ARG A 437 42.23 -31.36 19.33
C ARG A 437 42.57 -30.07 18.57
N PRO A 438 43.80 -29.92 18.06
CA PRO A 438 44.28 -28.66 17.50
C PRO A 438 43.43 -28.13 16.34
N ASP A 439 42.75 -29.01 15.58
CA ASP A 439 41.97 -28.62 14.40
C ASP A 439 40.57 -28.06 14.74
N VAL A 440 40.08 -28.23 15.98
CA VAL A 440 38.69 -27.89 16.36
C VAL A 440 38.58 -27.22 17.73
N GLU A 441 39.70 -26.99 18.41
CA GLU A 441 39.74 -26.33 19.70
C GLU A 441 39.35 -24.86 19.56
N ARG A 442 38.29 -24.45 20.26
CA ARG A 442 37.81 -23.07 20.24
C ARG A 442 37.26 -22.66 21.59
N GLU A 443 37.55 -21.42 21.97
CA GLU A 443 37.01 -20.80 23.17
C GLU A 443 35.65 -20.19 22.85
N VAL A 444 34.63 -20.54 23.63
CA VAL A 444 33.28 -19.99 23.48
C VAL A 444 32.84 -19.35 24.80
N PRO A 445 32.31 -18.11 24.77
CA PRO A 445 31.75 -17.48 25.96
C PRO A 445 30.56 -18.28 26.49
N VAL A 446 30.57 -18.59 27.79
CA VAL A 446 29.47 -19.24 28.49
C VAL A 446 28.60 -18.16 29.11
N VAL A 447 27.37 -18.07 28.65
CA VAL A 447 26.33 -17.27 29.30
C VAL A 447 25.78 -18.12 30.45
N ASP A 448 25.90 -17.64 31.68
CA ASP A 448 25.23 -18.26 32.84
C ASP A 448 23.71 -18.13 32.59
N ARG A 449 23.03 -19.26 32.36
CA ARG A 449 21.56 -19.29 32.37
C ARG A 449 21.13 -19.22 33.84
N ASN A 450 20.73 -18.06 34.32
CA ASN A 450 19.85 -17.95 35.48
C ASN A 450 18.87 -16.79 35.29
N ASP A 451 17.60 -17.16 35.51
CA ASP A 451 16.32 -16.44 35.66
C ASP A 451 15.73 -15.66 34.48
#